data_AF-A0A151IMY7-F1
#
_entry.id   AF-A0A151IMY7-F1
#
_cell.length_a   1.000
_cell.length_b   1.000
_cell.length_c   1.000
_cell.angle_alpha   90.00
_cell.angle_beta   90.00
_cell.angle_gamma   90.00
#
_symmetry.space_group_name_H-M   'P 1'
#
loop_
_entity.id
_entity.type
_entity.pdbx_description
1 polymer ?
#
loop_
_entity_poly.entity_id
_entity_poly.type
_entity_poly.pdbx_seq_one_letter_code
_entity_poly.pdbx_strand_id
1 'polypeptide(L)'
;VYGFVFCYALLPLTGPIFDIILPLNETRPRKLPHLADFVIIDQEKYYYTLLLIMYIDYVVCVSITVAADTFYIFLVQHICGMYGVLW
;
A
#
# COMPACT_ATOMS: atom_id res chain seq x y z
N VAL A 1 -2.02 9.65 6.09
CA VAL A 1 -1.33 8.43 5.60
C VAL A 1 -2.28 7.47 4.93
N TYR A 2 -3.31 6.95 5.61
CA TYR A 2 -4.30 6.04 5.01
C TYR A 2 -5.00 6.58 3.75
N GLY A 3 -5.39 7.86 3.71
CA GLY A 3 -5.98 8.47 2.51
C GLY A 3 -5.03 8.53 1.31
N PHE A 4 -3.73 8.72 1.55
CA PHE A 4 -2.71 8.68 0.49
C PHE A 4 -2.55 7.27 -0.07
N VAL A 5 -2.49 6.26 0.80
CA VAL A 5 -2.44 4.84 0.42
C VAL A 5 -3.67 4.46 -0.40
N PHE A 6 -4.85 4.94 0.00
CA PHE A 6 -6.09 4.71 -0.75
C PHE A 6 -6.04 5.32 -2.16
N CYS A 7 -5.59 6.57 -2.30
CA CYS A 7 -5.40 7.19 -3.62
C CYS A 7 -4.40 6.42 -4.48
N TYR A 8 -3.30 5.94 -3.89
CA TYR A 8 -2.31 5.13 -4.60
C TYR A 8 -2.84 3.76 -5.03
N ALA A 9 -3.69 3.14 -4.21
CA ALA A 9 -4.33 1.87 -4.54
C ALA A 9 -5.36 1.99 -5.68
N LEU A 10 -5.95 3.18 -5.87
CA LEU A 10 -6.86 3.44 -6.98
C LEU A 10 -6.14 3.57 -8.33
N LEU A 11 -4.86 3.98 -8.35
CA LEU A 11 -4.07 4.14 -9.58
C LEU A 11 -4.04 2.88 -10.47
N PRO A 12 -3.67 1.68 -9.96
CA PRO A 12 -3.68 0.46 -10.77
C PRO A 12 -5.10 -0.04 -11.11
N LEU A 13 -6.11 0.33 -10.32
CA LEU A 13 -7.52 -0.02 -10.60
C LEU A 13 -8.11 0.78 -11.77
N THR A 14 -7.52 1.91 -12.15
CA THR A 14 -8.02 2.72 -13.28
C THR A 14 -8.03 1.95 -14.59
N GLY A 15 -7.07 1.04 -14.84
CA GLY A 15 -7.02 0.21 -16.05
C GLY A 15 -8.25 -0.69 -16.21
N PRO A 16 -8.53 -1.59 -15.24
CA PRO A 16 -9.73 -2.44 -15.24
C PRO A 16 -11.05 -1.67 -15.30
N ILE A 17 -11.16 -0.55 -14.58
CA ILE A 17 -12.38 0.27 -14.57
C ILE A 17 -12.63 0.89 -15.95
N PHE A 18 -11.57 1.38 -16.61
CA PHE A 18 -11.67 1.91 -17.97
C PHE A 18 -12.06 0.85 -18.99
N ASP A 19 -11.64 -0.41 -18.82
CA ASP A 19 -12.01 -1.51 -19.70
C ASP A 19 -13.52 -1.83 -19.64
N ILE A 20 -14.15 -1.66 -18.47
CA ILE A 20 -15.60 -1.86 -18.28
C ILE A 20 -16.40 -0.71 -18.89
N ILE A 21 -15.93 0.53 -18.73
CA ILE A 21 -16.65 1.73 -19.17
C ILE A 21 -16.45 1.99 -20.68
N LEU A 22 -15.24 1.76 -21.19
CA LEU A 22 -14.85 2.01 -22.57
C LEU A 22 -13.94 0.88 -23.07
N PRO A 23 -14.50 -0.26 -23.46
CA PRO A 23 -13.71 -1.38 -23.96
C PRO A 23 -13.03 -0.99 -25.28
N LEU A 24 -11.69 -1.03 -25.30
CA LEU A 24 -10.95 -0.94 -26.55
C LEU A 24 -10.89 -2.33 -27.20
N ASN A 25 -10.89 -2.40 -28.53
CA ASN A 25 -10.75 -3.65 -29.28
C ASN A 25 -9.36 -4.31 -29.11
N GLU A 26 -8.43 -3.63 -28.44
CA GLU A 26 -7.11 -4.14 -28.09
C GLU A 26 -6.99 -4.31 -26.56
N THR A 27 -6.39 -5.42 -26.13
CA THR A 27 -6.08 -5.69 -24.72
C THR A 27 -5.11 -4.63 -24.19
N ARG A 28 -5.62 -3.73 -23.33
CA ARG A 28 -4.78 -2.72 -22.67
C ARG A 28 -3.70 -3.42 -21.83
N PRO A 29 -2.41 -3.05 -21.94
CA PRO A 29 -1.34 -3.75 -21.24
C PRO A 29 -1.52 -3.63 -19.72
N ARG A 30 -1.65 -4.78 -19.05
CA ARG A 30 -1.78 -4.87 -17.60
C ARG A 30 -0.46 -4.54 -16.93
N LYS A 31 -0.23 -3.28 -16.60
CA LYS A 31 0.95 -2.85 -15.84
C LYS A 31 0.66 -2.96 -14.35
N LEU A 32 1.48 -3.71 -13.61
CA LEU A 32 1.50 -3.63 -12.16
C LEU A 32 2.08 -2.27 -11.73
N PRO A 33 1.62 -1.69 -10.61
CA PRO A 33 2.11 -0.40 -10.10
C PRO A 33 3.58 -0.47 -9.68
N HIS A 34 4.06 -1.66 -9.32
CA HIS A 34 5.49 -1.95 -9.17
C HIS A 34 5.91 -2.93 -10.25
N LEU A 35 7.04 -2.63 -10.91
CA LEU A 35 7.69 -3.51 -11.87
C LEU A 35 8.39 -4.64 -11.10
N ALA A 36 7.59 -5.52 -10.51
CA ALA A 36 8.10 -6.74 -9.94
C ALA A 36 8.21 -7.75 -11.09
N ASP A 37 9.38 -7.77 -11.72
CA ASP A 37 9.74 -8.82 -12.68
C ASP A 37 9.83 -10.15 -11.91
N PHE A 38 8.69 -10.74 -11.59
CA PHE A 38 8.63 -12.08 -11.04
C PHE A 38 8.91 -13.05 -12.20
N VAL A 39 10.19 -13.23 -12.51
CA VAL A 39 10.73 -14.10 -13.58
C VAL A 39 10.20 -15.56 -13.50
N ILE A 40 9.63 -15.95 -12.35
CA ILE A 40 9.23 -17.33 -12.02
C ILE A 40 7.69 -17.54 -12.09
N ILE A 41 6.88 -16.49 -12.02
CA ILE A 41 5.41 -16.60 -11.94
C ILE A 41 4.77 -15.87 -13.11
N ASP A 42 4.00 -16.61 -13.91
CA ASP A 42 3.22 -16.10 -15.03
C ASP A 42 2.28 -14.96 -14.56
N GLN A 43 2.70 -13.73 -14.82
CA GLN A 43 2.05 -12.49 -14.35
C GLN A 43 0.64 -12.35 -14.92
N GLU A 44 0.39 -12.86 -16.12
CA GLU A 44 -0.89 -12.80 -16.80
C GLU A 44 -1.94 -13.66 -16.08
N LYS A 45 -1.55 -14.86 -15.61
CA LYS A 45 -2.46 -15.80 -14.95
C LYS A 45 -2.81 -15.42 -13.51
N TYR A 46 -1.87 -14.81 -12.78
CA TYR A 46 -2.02 -14.47 -11.36
C TYR A 46 -2.11 -12.98 -11.06
N TYR A 47 -2.33 -12.14 -12.08
CA TYR A 47 -2.35 -10.68 -11.97
C TYR A 47 -3.20 -10.16 -10.80
N TYR A 48 -4.44 -10.63 -10.66
CA TYR A 48 -5.35 -10.19 -9.61
C TYR A 48 -4.89 -10.60 -8.21
N THR A 49 -4.36 -11.82 -8.07
CA THR A 49 -3.85 -12.32 -6.78
C THR A 49 -2.62 -11.52 -6.33
N LEU A 50 -1.70 -11.25 -7.26
CA LEU A 50 -0.52 -10.42 -7.01
C LEU A 50 -0.91 -9.00 -6.61
N LEU A 51 -1.86 -8.40 -7.32
CA LEU A 51 -2.37 -7.06 -7.00
C LEU A 51 -2.95 -6.99 -5.57
N LEU A 52 -3.70 -8.02 -5.17
CA LEU A 52 -4.27 -8.11 -3.83
C LEU A 52 -3.18 -8.23 -2.75
N ILE A 53 -2.19 -9.10 -2.95
CA ILE A 53 -1.05 -9.25 -2.02
C ILE A 53 -0.29 -7.93 -1.88
N MET A 54 -0.02 -7.23 -2.98
CA MET A 54 0.65 -5.94 -2.96
C MET A 54 -0.15 -4.90 -2.16
N TYR A 55 -1.48 -4.87 -2.32
CA TYR A 55 -2.33 -3.96 -1.53
C TYR A 55 -2.27 -4.26 -0.04
N ILE A 56 -2.30 -5.54 0.36
CA ILE A 56 -2.15 -5.95 1.76
C ILE A 56 -0.80 -5.50 2.30
N ASP A 57 0.28 -5.73 1.55
CA ASP A 57 1.64 -5.34 1.94
C ASP A 57 1.74 -3.83 2.22
N TYR A 58 1.20 -2.98 1.33
CA TYR A 58 1.15 -1.53 1.55
C TYR A 58 0.40 -1.14 2.84
N VAL A 59 -0.75 -1.76 3.11
CA VAL A 59 -1.53 -1.48 4.32
C VAL A 59 -0.74 -1.88 5.57
N VAL A 60 -0.07 -3.02 5.52
CA VAL A 60 0.77 -3.52 6.61
C VAL A 60 1.94 -2.58 6.86
N CYS A 61 2.73 -2.23 5.84
CA CYS A 61 3.86 -1.31 5.99
C CYS A 61 3.44 0.03 6.61
N VAL A 62 2.35 0.62 6.12
CA VAL A 62 1.84 1.90 6.63
C VAL A 62 1.40 1.79 8.08
N SER A 63 0.72 0.70 8.45
CA SER A 63 0.30 0.47 9.83
C SER A 63 1.49 0.35 10.79
N ILE A 64 2.56 -0.33 10.35
CA ILE A 64 3.80 -0.47 11.13
C ILE A 64 4.46 0.89 11.33
N THR A 65 4.57 1.71 10.29
CA THR A 65 5.16 3.06 10.41
C THR A 65 4.36 3.92 11.38
N VAL A 66 3.03 3.97 11.24
CA VAL A 66 2.16 4.75 12.15
C VAL A 66 2.26 4.25 13.59
N ALA A 67 2.31 2.93 13.78
CA ALA A 67 2.51 2.34 15.11
C ALA A 67 3.86 2.76 15.70
N ALA A 68 4.95 2.65 14.93
CA ALA A 68 6.28 3.04 15.36
C ALA A 68 6.37 4.53 15.75
N ASP A 69 5.80 5.42 14.93
CA ASP A 69 5.74 6.86 15.23
C ASP A 69 4.99 7.13 16.54
N THR A 70 3.85 6.45 16.71
CA THR A 70 3.02 6.57 17.92
C THR A 70 3.76 6.06 19.15
N PHE A 71 4.40 4.89 19.06
CA PHE A 71 5.21 4.33 20.14
C PHE A 71 6.35 5.28 20.54
N TYR A 72 7.03 5.89 19.57
CA TYR A 72 8.09 6.85 19.85
C TYR A 72 7.58 8.05 20.66
N ILE A 73 6.44 8.64 20.26
CA ILE A 73 5.82 9.76 20.97
C ILE A 73 5.45 9.35 22.41
N PHE A 74 4.89 8.15 22.60
CA PHE A 74 4.57 7.64 23.94
C PHE A 74 5.79 7.50 24.83
N LEU A 75 6.91 6.98 24.30
CA LEU A 75 8.15 6.85 25.06
C LEU A 75 8.71 8.21 25.49
N VAL A 76 8.71 9.18 24.57
CA VAL A 76 9.14 10.55 24.88
C VAL A 76 8.25 11.16 25.98
N GLN A 77 6.93 11.05 25.84
CA GLN A 77 5.98 11.56 26.83
C GLN A 77 6.17 10.89 28.20
N HIS A 78 6.42 9.58 28.23
CA HIS A 78 6.67 8.83 29.46
C HIS A 78 7.94 9.33 30.17
N ILE A 79 9.03 9.53 29.44
CA ILE A 79 10.29 10.03 30.00
C ILE A 79 10.12 11.47 30.52
N CYS A 80 9.46 12.34 29.75
CA CYS A 80 9.16 13.72 30.18
C CYS A 80 8.26 13.75 31.42
N GLY A 81 7.25 12.89 31.49
CA GLY A 81 6.36 12.76 32.65
C GLY A 81 7.10 12.28 33.89
N MET A 82 7.97 11.27 33.76
CA MET A 82 8.82 10.83 34.87
C MET A 82 9.74 11.95 35.36
N TYR A 83 10.34 12.71 34.45
CA TYR A 83 11.22 13.82 34.80
C TYR A 83 10.48 14.93 35.56
N GLY A 84 9.27 15.29 35.15
CA GLY A 84 8.46 16.30 35.84
C GLY A 84 7.88 15.87 37.19
N VAL A 85 7.93 14.58 37.52
CA VAL A 85 7.58 14.06 38.87
C VAL A 85 8.81 13.99 39.76
N LEU A 86 9.99 13.77 39.17
CA LEU A 86 11.28 13.63 39.88
C LEU A 86 11.95 14.97 40.21
N TRP A 87 11.54 16.06 39.56
CA TRP A 87 12.07 17.42 39.75
C TRP A 87 10.97 18.36 40.21
#